data_AF-A0A1S1MW95-F1
#
_entry.id   AF-A0A1S1MW95-F1
#
_cell.length_a   1.000
_cell.length_b   1.000
_cell.length_c   1.000
_cell.angle_alpha   90.00
_cell.angle_beta   90.00
_cell.angle_gamma   90.00
#
_symmetry.space_group_name_H-M   'P 1'
#
loop_
_entity.id
_entity.type
_entity.pdbx_description
1 polymer ?
#
loop_
_entity_poly.entity_id
_entity_poly.type
_entity_poly.pdbx_seq_one_letter_code
_entity_poly.pdbx_strand_id
1 'polypeptide(L)'
;MMTGNIKPSLQCAIAALTGIMCGLPASANPADWLASSGDFATLHRDASEVTFFVNNIYPMGGNCGVGIAFNRTNRHERYYRELQAHLKVESTYLNSNGAYELQPSSISRHSILYPFNYASSQHRDTHVTISTKDGSTFGEVFKTMSVYYDIHVLVSAVSCEQL
;
A
#
# COMPACT_ATOMS: atom_id res chain seq x y z
N MET A 1 62.88 6.71 -30.57
CA MET A 1 61.94 7.05 -29.47
C MET A 1 60.54 7.03 -30.05
N MET A 2 59.69 6.15 -29.49
CA MET A 2 58.23 6.04 -29.71
C MET A 2 57.57 7.38 -29.33
N THR A 3 56.45 7.85 -29.90
CA THR A 3 55.08 7.31 -30.03
C THR A 3 54.35 8.22 -31.05
N GLY A 4 53.62 7.76 -32.06
CA GLY A 4 52.35 7.02 -31.93
C GLY A 4 51.20 7.97 -31.54
N ASN A 5 50.44 8.49 -32.52
CA ASN A 5 49.10 9.05 -32.28
C ASN A 5 48.23 8.90 -33.53
N ILE A 6 47.68 7.70 -33.68
CA ILE A 6 46.46 7.45 -34.44
C ILE A 6 45.31 7.72 -33.46
N LYS A 7 44.43 8.68 -33.73
CA LYS A 7 43.12 8.74 -33.06
C LYS A 7 42.06 8.23 -34.03
N PRO A 8 41.41 7.09 -33.73
CA PRO A 8 40.31 6.60 -34.52
C PRO A 8 39.03 7.39 -34.25
N SER A 9 38.22 7.39 -35.30
CA SER A 9 36.85 7.83 -35.43
C SER A 9 35.86 7.01 -34.60
N LEU A 10 34.64 7.55 -34.53
CA LEU A 10 33.35 6.87 -34.38
C LEU A 10 32.86 6.50 -32.97
N GLN A 11 31.62 6.94 -32.75
CA GLN A 11 30.55 6.26 -32.02
C GLN A 11 30.65 6.17 -30.50
N CYS A 12 29.84 6.98 -29.83
CA CYS A 12 28.97 6.50 -28.74
C CYS A 12 27.79 7.47 -28.58
N ALA A 13 26.86 7.43 -29.55
CA ALA A 13 25.47 7.70 -29.26
C ALA A 13 24.94 6.46 -28.52
N ILE A 14 25.17 6.38 -27.20
CA ILE A 14 24.50 5.41 -26.36
C ILE A 14 23.34 6.13 -25.70
N ALA A 15 22.17 5.83 -26.23
CA ALA A 15 20.87 6.14 -25.67
C ALA A 15 20.88 5.89 -24.16
N ALA A 16 20.62 6.94 -23.39
CA ALA A 16 20.14 6.79 -22.03
C ALA A 16 18.69 6.28 -22.10
N LEU A 17 18.52 4.99 -22.42
CA LEU A 17 17.41 4.22 -21.88
C LEU A 17 17.70 4.07 -20.39
N THR A 18 17.37 5.09 -19.60
CA THR A 18 17.12 4.87 -18.17
C THR A 18 15.91 3.96 -18.10
N GLY A 19 16.22 2.68 -17.93
CA GLY A 19 15.26 1.60 -17.84
C GLY A 19 14.17 2.00 -16.87
N ILE A 20 12.97 2.09 -17.41
CA ILE A 20 11.75 1.91 -16.63
C ILE A 20 11.91 0.51 -16.06
N MET A 21 12.41 0.42 -14.83
CA MET A 21 12.18 -0.76 -14.02
C MET A 21 10.69 -0.77 -13.77
N CYS A 22 9.94 -1.36 -14.72
CA CYS A 22 8.68 -2.01 -14.43
C CYS A 22 9.03 -3.17 -13.49
N GLY A 23 9.36 -2.85 -12.25
CA GLY A 23 9.21 -3.80 -11.17
C GLY A 23 7.75 -4.20 -11.22
N LEU A 24 7.50 -5.48 -11.54
CA LEU A 24 6.21 -6.08 -11.32
C LEU A 24 5.79 -5.69 -9.90
N PRO A 25 4.55 -5.23 -9.66
CA PRO A 25 4.12 -4.94 -8.30
C PRO A 25 4.37 -6.21 -7.50
N ALA A 26 5.32 -6.16 -6.57
CA ALA A 26 5.57 -7.26 -5.67
C ALA A 26 4.25 -7.42 -4.93
N SER A 27 3.47 -8.44 -5.29
CA SER A 27 2.14 -8.62 -4.74
C SER A 27 2.31 -8.95 -3.26
N ALA A 28 2.32 -7.91 -2.45
CA ALA A 28 2.82 -8.00 -1.11
C ALA A 28 1.83 -8.86 -0.31
N ASN A 29 2.27 -10.04 0.08
CA ASN A 29 1.47 -10.95 0.88
C ASN A 29 1.37 -10.35 2.28
N PRO A 30 0.20 -10.35 2.94
CA PRO A 30 0.08 -9.82 4.31
C PRO A 30 1.05 -10.42 5.33
N ALA A 31 1.57 -11.62 5.09
CA ALA A 31 2.63 -12.19 5.94
C ALA A 31 3.94 -11.38 5.87
N ASP A 32 4.27 -10.83 4.70
CA ASP A 32 5.50 -10.07 4.47
C ASP A 32 5.39 -8.68 5.11
N TRP A 33 4.18 -8.10 5.19
CA TRP A 33 3.93 -6.82 5.86
C TRP A 33 4.19 -6.90 7.36
N LEU A 34 3.68 -7.96 8.00
CA LEU A 34 3.86 -8.21 9.42
C LEU A 34 5.34 -8.37 9.79
N ALA A 35 6.11 -9.01 8.93
CA ALA A 35 7.54 -9.18 9.12
C ALA A 35 8.32 -7.87 8.94
N SER A 36 7.88 -6.98 8.04
CA SER A 36 8.60 -5.73 7.73
C SER A 36 8.25 -4.57 8.66
N SER A 37 6.97 -4.40 9.03
CA SER A 37 6.53 -3.22 9.78
C SER A 37 6.25 -3.49 11.25
N GLY A 38 5.82 -4.70 11.63
CA GLY A 38 5.39 -5.04 12.99
C GLY A 38 4.09 -4.36 13.45
N ASP A 39 3.66 -3.28 12.77
CA ASP A 39 2.43 -2.54 13.03
C ASP A 39 1.27 -3.18 12.27
N PHE A 40 0.25 -3.63 13.00
CA PHE A 40 -0.96 -4.18 12.41
C PHE A 40 -2.20 -3.94 13.26
N ALA A 41 -3.34 -4.04 12.59
CA ALA A 41 -4.66 -4.02 13.21
C ALA A 41 -5.58 -5.01 12.49
N THR A 42 -6.71 -5.30 13.11
CA THR A 42 -7.77 -6.11 12.50
C THR A 42 -9.07 -5.33 12.42
N LEU A 43 -9.83 -5.51 11.34
CA LEU A 43 -11.18 -4.96 11.24
C LEU A 43 -12.14 -5.83 12.06
N HIS A 44 -12.35 -5.43 13.32
CA HIS A 44 -13.19 -6.16 14.27
C HIS A 44 -14.67 -6.10 13.88
N ARG A 45 -15.38 -7.23 14.00
CA ARG A 45 -16.75 -7.36 13.48
C ARG A 45 -17.78 -6.45 14.16
N ASP A 46 -17.49 -6.00 15.37
CA ASP A 46 -18.31 -5.13 16.21
C ASP A 46 -17.89 -3.65 16.16
N ALA A 47 -16.82 -3.33 15.42
CA ALA A 47 -16.36 -1.97 15.21
C ALA A 47 -16.80 -1.46 13.83
N SER A 48 -16.98 -0.14 13.70
CA SER A 48 -17.16 0.57 12.42
C SER A 48 -15.90 1.33 11.99
N GLU A 49 -14.90 1.39 12.88
CA GLU A 49 -13.65 2.11 12.68
C GLU A 49 -12.50 1.39 13.39
N VAL A 50 -11.32 1.45 12.79
CA VAL A 50 -10.05 1.16 13.46
C VAL A 50 -9.04 2.24 13.11
N THR A 51 -8.27 2.67 14.12
CA THR A 51 -7.14 3.57 13.93
C THR A 51 -5.89 2.88 14.44
N PHE A 52 -4.83 2.90 13.65
CA PHE A 52 -3.54 2.34 14.04
C PHE A 52 -2.39 3.24 13.62
N PHE A 53 -1.31 3.14 14.38
CA PHE A 53 -0.10 3.89 14.18
C PHE A 53 0.76 3.25 13.10
N VAL A 54 1.39 4.07 12.27
CA VAL A 54 2.37 3.61 11.28
C VAL A 54 3.72 4.21 11.61
N ASN A 55 4.60 3.38 12.19
CA ASN A 55 5.98 3.76 12.46
C ASN A 55 6.80 3.89 11.19
N ASN A 56 7.94 4.60 11.31
CA ASN A 56 9.07 4.49 10.39
C ASN A 56 8.72 4.83 8.93
N ILE A 57 7.94 5.88 8.74
CA ILE A 57 7.55 6.32 7.41
C ILE A 57 8.74 6.95 6.67
N TYR A 58 8.80 6.73 5.36
CA TYR A 58 9.85 7.26 4.49
C TYR A 58 10.07 8.78 4.73
N PRO A 59 11.34 9.23 4.86
CA PRO A 59 12.60 8.50 4.64
C PRO A 59 13.15 7.74 5.85
N MET A 60 12.47 7.74 7.01
CA MET A 60 13.06 7.25 8.27
C MET A 60 13.06 5.72 8.43
N GLY A 61 12.21 4.98 7.72
CA GLY A 61 12.28 3.51 7.74
C GLY A 61 11.41 2.78 6.71
N GLY A 62 11.23 3.41 5.54
CA GLY A 62 10.83 2.68 4.33
C GLY A 62 9.36 2.29 4.19
N ASN A 63 8.50 2.53 5.18
CA ASN A 63 7.05 2.38 5.00
C ASN A 63 6.51 3.48 4.09
N CYS A 64 5.83 3.06 3.03
CA CYS A 64 5.27 3.95 2.02
C CYS A 64 3.73 4.03 2.03
N GLY A 65 3.02 3.17 2.77
CA GLY A 65 1.56 3.17 2.82
C GLY A 65 0.97 2.10 3.74
N VAL A 66 -0.28 1.72 3.50
CA VAL A 66 -0.96 0.61 4.19
C VAL A 66 -1.56 -0.41 3.23
N GLY A 67 -1.60 -1.66 3.67
CA GLY A 67 -2.25 -2.77 2.98
C GLY A 67 -3.42 -3.32 3.78
N ILE A 68 -4.48 -3.71 3.09
CA ILE A 68 -5.64 -4.42 3.65
C ILE A 68 -5.71 -5.81 3.00
N ALA A 69 -5.77 -6.88 3.80
CA ALA A 69 -5.82 -8.25 3.31
C ALA A 69 -6.75 -9.17 4.08
N PHE A 70 -7.43 -10.06 3.37
CA PHE A 70 -8.23 -11.14 3.92
C PHE A 70 -7.39 -12.35 4.35
N ASN A 71 -8.00 -13.18 5.19
CA ASN A 71 -7.60 -14.58 5.37
C ASN A 71 -7.56 -15.33 4.04
N ARG A 72 -6.74 -16.39 4.00
CA ARG A 72 -6.39 -17.13 2.77
C ARG A 72 -7.59 -17.61 1.95
N THR A 73 -8.69 -17.99 2.61
CA THR A 73 -9.93 -18.49 1.99
C THR A 73 -10.72 -17.43 1.23
N ASN A 74 -10.51 -16.14 1.54
CA ASN A 74 -11.23 -15.01 0.93
C ASN A 74 -10.34 -14.14 0.02
N ARG A 75 -9.17 -14.65 -0.41
CA ARG A 75 -8.21 -13.94 -1.27
C ARG A 75 -8.62 -13.93 -2.75
N HIS A 76 -9.76 -13.30 -3.04
CA HIS A 76 -10.23 -13.05 -4.40
C HIS A 76 -10.38 -11.56 -4.62
N GLU A 77 -9.90 -11.06 -5.77
CA GLU A 77 -9.91 -9.63 -6.10
C GLU A 77 -11.31 -9.02 -6.01
N ARG A 78 -12.35 -9.77 -6.42
CA ARG A 78 -13.74 -9.32 -6.33
C ARG A 78 -14.13 -8.90 -4.91
N TYR A 79 -13.67 -9.63 -3.89
CA TYR A 79 -14.01 -9.35 -2.49
C TYR A 79 -13.28 -8.11 -1.98
N TYR A 80 -12.07 -7.86 -2.47
CA TYR A 80 -11.36 -6.62 -2.16
C TYR A 80 -12.04 -5.41 -2.81
N ARG A 81 -12.55 -5.55 -4.04
CA ARG A 81 -13.34 -4.50 -4.68
C ARG A 81 -14.67 -4.24 -3.96
N GLU A 82 -15.37 -5.31 -3.57
CA GLU A 82 -16.58 -5.21 -2.73
C GLU A 82 -16.27 -4.48 -1.42
N LEU A 83 -15.25 -4.90 -0.68
CA LEU A 83 -14.84 -4.24 0.57
C LEU A 83 -14.48 -2.77 0.36
N GLN A 84 -13.67 -2.45 -0.66
CA GLN A 84 -13.25 -1.08 -0.94
C GLN A 84 -14.43 -0.13 -1.21
N ALA A 85 -15.54 -0.64 -1.75
CA ALA A 85 -16.74 0.16 -1.96
C ALA A 85 -17.32 0.68 -0.62
N HIS A 86 -17.16 -0.08 0.46
CA HIS A 86 -17.69 0.24 1.80
C HIS A 86 -16.71 0.98 2.70
N LEU A 87 -15.40 0.97 2.39
CA LEU A 87 -14.37 1.54 3.26
C LEU A 87 -13.96 2.97 2.87
N LYS A 88 -13.75 3.80 3.88
CA LYS A 88 -13.00 5.06 3.82
C LYS A 88 -11.66 4.85 4.54
N VAL A 89 -10.57 5.26 3.91
CA VAL A 89 -9.22 5.14 4.47
C VAL A 89 -8.61 6.53 4.54
N GLU A 90 -8.26 6.99 5.73
CA GLU A 90 -7.73 8.33 5.97
C GLU A 90 -6.37 8.24 6.67
N SER A 91 -5.50 9.18 6.36
CA SER A 91 -4.25 9.38 7.09
C SER A 91 -4.27 10.72 7.83
N THR A 92 -3.45 10.86 8.86
CA THR A 92 -3.26 12.14 9.56
C THR A 92 -2.75 13.27 8.64
N TYR A 93 -2.19 12.94 7.47
CA TYR A 93 -1.59 13.89 6.55
C TYR A 93 -2.40 14.06 5.27
N LEU A 94 -2.32 15.26 4.68
CA LEU A 94 -2.99 15.58 3.41
C LEU A 94 -2.28 14.91 2.23
N ASN A 95 -3.07 14.35 1.31
CA ASN A 95 -2.62 13.89 0.01
C ASN A 95 -2.33 15.08 -0.94
N SER A 96 -1.91 14.78 -2.18
CA SER A 96 -1.51 15.81 -3.16
C SER A 96 -2.66 16.72 -3.59
N ASN A 97 -3.90 16.30 -3.35
CA ASN A 97 -5.11 17.03 -3.66
C ASN A 97 -5.67 17.77 -2.42
N GLY A 98 -4.93 17.80 -1.31
CA GLY A 98 -5.36 18.45 -0.08
C GLY A 98 -6.46 17.70 0.67
N ALA A 99 -6.55 16.38 0.53
CA ALA A 99 -7.51 15.54 1.26
C ALA A 99 -6.81 14.52 2.17
N TYR A 100 -7.39 14.21 3.33
CA TYR A 100 -6.88 13.17 4.23
C TYR A 100 -7.14 11.74 3.71
N GLU A 101 -8.14 11.60 2.84
CA GLU A 101 -8.53 10.32 2.27
C GLU A 101 -7.45 9.78 1.30
N LEU A 102 -7.03 8.54 1.55
CA LEU A 102 -6.12 7.78 0.70
C LEU A 102 -6.92 7.07 -0.39
N GLN A 103 -6.40 7.14 -1.61
CA GLN A 103 -6.93 6.38 -2.74
C GLN A 103 -6.12 5.11 -2.93
N PRO A 104 -6.76 3.97 -3.28
CA PRO A 104 -6.02 2.74 -3.50
C PRO A 104 -5.13 2.87 -4.74
N SER A 105 -3.83 2.52 -4.63
CA SER A 105 -2.94 2.41 -5.79
C SER A 105 -3.14 1.09 -6.54
N SER A 106 -3.48 0.03 -5.83
CA SER A 106 -3.75 -1.27 -6.42
C SER A 106 -4.79 -2.06 -5.63
N ILE A 107 -5.56 -2.86 -6.35
CA ILE A 107 -6.48 -3.87 -5.81
C ILE A 107 -6.17 -5.16 -6.56
N SER A 108 -5.77 -6.20 -5.83
CA SER A 108 -5.39 -7.49 -6.40
C SER A 108 -6.11 -8.63 -5.67
N ARG A 109 -5.89 -9.87 -6.11
CA ARG A 109 -6.35 -11.06 -5.38
C ARG A 109 -5.73 -11.22 -3.99
N HIS A 110 -4.67 -10.48 -3.67
CA HIS A 110 -3.95 -10.61 -2.40
C HIS A 110 -4.29 -9.51 -1.41
N SER A 111 -4.61 -8.30 -1.89
CA SER A 111 -4.71 -7.11 -1.05
C SER A 111 -5.31 -5.91 -1.76
N ILE A 112 -5.65 -4.89 -0.98
CA ILE A 112 -5.77 -3.50 -1.40
C ILE A 112 -4.57 -2.74 -0.83
N LEU A 113 -3.92 -1.90 -1.63
CA LEU A 113 -2.80 -1.07 -1.19
C LEU A 113 -3.13 0.42 -1.30
N TYR A 114 -2.81 1.19 -0.27
CA TYR A 114 -3.03 2.63 -0.16
C TYR A 114 -1.69 3.34 0.13
N PRO A 115 -1.10 4.05 -0.85
CA PRO A 115 0.13 4.79 -0.63
C PRO A 115 -0.12 6.07 0.17
N PHE A 116 0.86 6.49 0.95
CA PHE A 116 0.89 7.86 1.47
C PHE A 116 1.52 8.80 0.44
N ASN A 117 1.18 10.09 0.55
CA ASN A 117 1.82 11.12 -0.23
C ASN A 117 2.95 11.80 0.56
N TYR A 118 4.18 11.68 0.08
CA TYR A 118 5.38 12.22 0.71
C TYR A 118 5.74 13.67 0.34
N ALA A 119 4.88 14.36 -0.40
CA ALA A 119 5.19 15.69 -0.95
C ALA A 119 5.49 16.78 0.09
N SER A 120 5.13 16.60 1.36
CA SER A 120 5.52 17.48 2.47
C SER A 120 6.09 16.66 3.63
N SER A 121 7.42 16.63 3.72
CA SER A 121 8.22 15.59 4.39
C SER A 121 8.28 15.66 5.92
N GLN A 122 7.13 15.66 6.61
CA GLN A 122 7.08 15.48 8.07
C GLN A 122 5.98 14.51 8.48
N HIS A 123 6.10 13.23 8.09
CA HIS A 123 5.20 12.15 8.50
C HIS A 123 5.62 11.50 9.83
N ARG A 124 5.95 12.32 10.84
CA ARG A 124 6.17 11.82 12.21
C ARG A 124 4.80 11.61 12.84
N ASP A 125 4.55 10.43 13.38
CA ASP A 125 3.27 10.11 14.04
C ASP A 125 2.05 9.95 13.12
N THR A 126 2.23 9.33 11.96
CA THR A 126 1.10 9.04 11.07
C THR A 126 0.19 7.98 11.67
N HIS A 127 -1.08 8.33 11.80
CA HIS A 127 -2.14 7.39 12.06
C HIS A 127 -2.92 7.15 10.78
N VAL A 128 -3.38 5.92 10.61
CA VAL A 128 -4.31 5.55 9.55
C VAL A 128 -5.60 5.09 10.19
N THR A 129 -6.69 5.74 9.79
CA THR A 129 -8.03 5.42 10.20
C THR A 129 -8.75 4.74 9.03
N ILE A 130 -9.28 3.56 9.29
CA ILE A 130 -10.13 2.83 8.34
C ILE A 130 -11.51 2.77 8.97
N SER A 131 -12.50 3.30 8.26
CA SER A 131 -13.88 3.32 8.71
C SER A 131 -14.83 2.86 7.60
N THR A 132 -16.02 2.43 7.98
CA THR A 132 -17.12 2.21 7.04
C THR A 132 -17.74 3.54 6.63
N LYS A 133 -18.05 3.74 5.35
CA LYS A 133 -18.64 4.99 4.84
C LYS A 133 -20.02 5.31 5.40
N ASP A 134 -20.80 4.30 5.74
CA ASP A 134 -22.20 4.41 6.19
C ASP A 134 -22.36 4.27 7.71
N GLY A 135 -21.26 4.09 8.44
CA GLY A 135 -21.25 3.88 9.89
C GLY A 135 -21.66 2.47 10.34
N SER A 136 -21.89 1.55 9.41
CA SER A 136 -22.14 0.14 9.74
C SER A 136 -20.94 -0.51 10.41
N THR A 137 -21.15 -1.61 11.13
CA THR A 137 -20.02 -2.40 11.64
C THR A 137 -19.34 -3.14 10.49
N PHE A 138 -18.04 -3.41 10.60
CA PHE A 138 -17.34 -4.26 9.65
C PHE A 138 -18.01 -5.64 9.53
N GLY A 139 -18.60 -6.16 10.63
CA GLY A 139 -19.35 -7.40 10.61
C GLY A 139 -20.63 -7.35 9.77
N GLU A 140 -21.29 -6.19 9.68
CA GLU A 140 -22.44 -5.98 8.77
C GLU A 140 -21.99 -5.90 7.32
N VAL A 141 -20.91 -5.16 7.03
CA VAL A 141 -20.28 -5.14 5.70
C VAL A 141 -19.90 -6.56 5.26
N PHE A 142 -19.29 -7.34 6.13
CA PHE A 142 -18.90 -8.72 5.81
C PHE A 142 -20.08 -9.65 5.53
N LYS A 143 -21.28 -9.36 6.07
CA LYS A 143 -22.49 -10.14 5.80
C LYS A 143 -23.11 -9.83 4.44
N THR A 144 -22.90 -8.63 3.90
CA THR A 144 -23.43 -8.24 2.58
C THR A 144 -22.54 -8.74 1.44
N MET A 145 -21.25 -8.97 1.72
CA MET A 145 -20.28 -9.49 0.76
C MET A 145 -20.52 -10.96 0.43
N SER A 146 -20.36 -11.34 -0.83
CA SER A 146 -20.61 -12.72 -1.32
C SER A 146 -19.42 -13.67 -1.08
N VAL A 147 -18.93 -13.72 0.15
CA VAL A 147 -17.69 -14.40 0.58
C VAL A 147 -17.92 -15.79 1.21
N TYR A 148 -16.83 -16.53 1.43
CA TYR A 148 -16.87 -17.71 2.29
C TYR A 148 -17.06 -17.30 3.76
N TYR A 149 -17.59 -18.22 4.57
CA TYR A 149 -17.76 -18.03 6.02
C TYR A 149 -16.43 -17.63 6.70
N ASP A 150 -16.52 -16.79 7.74
CA ASP A 150 -15.42 -16.25 8.55
C ASP A 150 -14.41 -15.34 7.81
N ILE A 151 -14.81 -14.10 7.57
CA ILE A 151 -13.89 -13.03 7.14
C ILE A 151 -13.04 -12.57 8.33
N HIS A 152 -11.73 -12.60 8.14
CA HIS A 152 -10.75 -11.88 8.96
C HIS A 152 -9.97 -10.93 8.06
N VAL A 153 -9.93 -9.66 8.44
CA VAL A 153 -9.20 -8.63 7.70
C VAL A 153 -8.04 -8.14 8.55
N LEU A 154 -6.84 -8.27 8.01
CA LEU A 154 -5.63 -7.68 8.55
C LEU A 154 -5.36 -6.36 7.82
N VAL A 155 -4.93 -5.36 8.58
CA VAL A 155 -4.39 -4.12 8.06
C VAL A 155 -2.98 -3.97 8.60
N SER A 156 -2.03 -3.58 7.76
CA SER A 156 -0.64 -3.34 8.19
C SER A 156 0.02 -2.28 7.33
N ALA A 157 1.07 -1.66 7.86
CA ALA A 157 1.93 -0.78 7.09
C ALA A 157 2.72 -1.58 6.04
N VAL A 158 2.91 -0.98 4.85
CA VAL A 158 3.64 -1.57 3.73
C VAL A 158 4.82 -0.71 3.34
N SER A 159 5.93 -1.37 2.99
CA SER A 159 7.14 -0.73 2.49
C SER A 159 6.97 -0.16 1.08
N CYS A 160 7.87 0.74 0.68
CA CYS A 160 7.93 1.29 -0.67
C CYS A 160 8.16 0.23 -1.75
N GLU A 161 8.81 -0.89 -1.42
CA GLU A 161 9.05 -2.00 -2.35
C GLU A 161 7.81 -2.88 -2.53
N GLN A 162 6.87 -2.84 -1.57
CA GLN A 162 5.64 -3.61 -1.57
C GLN A 162 4.47 -2.89 -2.27
N LEU A 163 4.62 -1.60 -2.58
CA LEU A 163 3.66 -0.75 -3.30
C LEU A 163 3.94 -0.75 -4.81
#